data_AF-A0A535P1K6-F1
#
_entry.id   AF-A0A535P1K6-F1
#
_cell.length_a   1.000
_cell.length_b   1.000
_cell.length_c   1.000
_cell.angle_alpha   90.00
_cell.angle_beta   90.00
_cell.angle_gamma   90.00
#
_symmetry.space_group_name_H-M   'P 1'
#
loop_
_entity.id
_entity.type
_entity.pdbx_description
1 polymer ?
#
loop_
_entity_poly.entity_id
_entity_poly.type
_entity_poly.pdbx_seq_one_letter_code
_entity_poly.pdbx_strand_id
1 'polypeptide(L)'
;MTPTPPLIEGQTLSYQQCSQSAHLQVDTSEWYAWLRTASTFMFRSEQGTITARKEPSGSKRGGEYWKAYRRHHGKLYRVYLGKSEELTLERLKSVAVVLASKGEGARSLDMSGLAGGSRSSEASSSASTSR
;
A
#
# COMPACT_ATOMS: atom_id res chain seq x y z
N MET A 1 11.33 -1.72 -17.16
CA MET A 1 10.00 -2.34 -16.98
C MET A 1 9.58 -2.14 -15.54
N THR A 2 8.62 -1.26 -15.29
CA THR A 2 8.16 -0.99 -13.92
C THR A 2 7.33 -2.18 -13.44
N PRO A 3 7.71 -2.89 -12.37
CA PRO A 3 6.90 -3.99 -11.88
C PRO A 3 5.51 -3.47 -11.51
N THR A 4 4.48 -4.08 -12.06
CA THR A 4 3.09 -3.72 -11.72
C THR A 4 2.90 -4.01 -10.23
N PRO A 5 2.49 -3.02 -9.41
CA PRO A 5 2.30 -3.28 -8.00
C PRO A 5 1.14 -4.26 -7.81
N PRO A 6 1.20 -5.16 -6.82
CA PRO A 6 0.10 -6.07 -6.52
C PRO A 6 -1.20 -5.29 -6.32
N LEU A 7 -2.24 -5.65 -7.06
CA LEU A 7 -3.50 -4.90 -7.08
C LEU A 7 -4.67 -5.82 -6.77
N ILE A 8 -5.49 -5.40 -5.81
CA ILE A 8 -6.74 -6.06 -5.46
C ILE A 8 -7.89 -5.29 -6.13
N GLU A 9 -8.67 -6.03 -6.91
CA GLU A 9 -9.90 -5.53 -7.54
C GLU A 9 -11.08 -6.36 -7.06
N GLY A 10 -12.04 -5.70 -6.41
CA GLY A 10 -13.15 -6.40 -5.74
C GLY A 10 -12.63 -7.26 -4.59
N GLN A 11 -12.43 -8.55 -4.85
CA GLN A 11 -11.88 -9.54 -3.91
C GLN A 11 -10.71 -10.35 -4.48
N THR A 12 -10.25 -10.01 -5.69
CA THR A 12 -9.18 -10.76 -6.36
C THR A 12 -7.89 -9.94 -6.31
N LEU A 13 -6.85 -10.47 -5.66
CA LEU A 13 -5.50 -9.95 -5.79
C LEU A 13 -4.88 -10.45 -7.09
N SER A 14 -4.29 -9.55 -7.86
CA SER A 14 -3.46 -9.84 -9.03
C SER A 14 -2.03 -9.38 -8.76
N TYR A 15 -1.06 -10.28 -8.92
CA TYR A 15 0.37 -9.99 -8.72
C TYR A 15 1.22 -10.73 -9.74
N GLN A 16 2.46 -10.28 -9.97
CA GLN A 16 3.39 -10.98 -10.86
C GLN A 16 4.41 -11.79 -10.06
N GLN A 17 4.56 -13.07 -10.41
CA GLN A 17 5.53 -13.99 -9.85
C GLN A 17 6.31 -14.64 -10.99
N CYS A 18 7.63 -14.42 -11.05
CA CYS A 18 8.52 -15.07 -12.02
C CYS A 18 8.03 -14.98 -13.49
N SER A 19 7.60 -13.79 -13.91
CA SER A 19 7.05 -13.51 -15.25
C SER A 19 5.65 -14.09 -15.55
N GLN A 20 4.98 -14.68 -14.56
CA GLN A 20 3.58 -15.09 -14.64
C GLN A 20 2.68 -14.18 -13.80
N SER A 21 1.49 -13.89 -14.30
CA SER A 21 0.43 -13.22 -13.54
C SER A 21 -0.30 -14.27 -12.71
N ALA A 22 -0.33 -14.07 -11.39
CA ALA A 22 -1.02 -14.93 -10.45
C ALA A 22 -2.19 -14.18 -9.81
N HIS A 23 -3.25 -14.93 -9.50
CA HIS A 23 -4.46 -14.41 -8.91
C HIS A 23 -4.83 -15.21 -7.67
N LEU A 24 -5.25 -14.53 -6.61
CA LEU A 24 -5.76 -15.18 -5.40
C LEU A 24 -6.97 -14.40 -4.87
N GLN A 25 -7.79 -15.07 -4.06
CA GLN A 25 -8.92 -14.44 -3.39
C GLN A 25 -8.48 -13.85 -2.05
N VAL A 26 -8.95 -12.66 -1.71
CA VAL A 26 -8.76 -12.06 -0.39
C VAL A 26 -9.51 -12.90 0.64
N ASP A 27 -8.98 -12.97 1.86
CA ASP A 27 -9.56 -13.73 2.98
C ASP A 27 -9.46 -15.26 2.83
N THR A 28 -8.54 -15.75 1.99
CA THR A 28 -8.20 -17.18 1.90
C THR A 28 -6.84 -17.50 2.51
N SER A 29 -6.54 -18.78 2.72
CA SER A 29 -5.25 -19.22 3.26
C SER A 29 -4.07 -18.78 2.37
N GLU A 30 -4.25 -18.78 1.04
CA GLU A 30 -3.26 -18.29 0.08
C GLU A 30 -3.02 -16.79 0.22
N TRP A 31 -4.06 -16.01 0.47
CA TRP A 31 -3.94 -14.57 0.77
C TRP A 31 -3.08 -14.33 2.02
N TYR A 32 -3.36 -15.03 3.12
CA TYR A 32 -2.58 -14.87 4.34
C TYR A 32 -1.13 -15.35 4.18
N ALA A 33 -0.90 -16.42 3.41
CA ALA A 33 0.45 -16.87 3.06
C ALA A 33 1.19 -15.81 2.23
N TRP A 34 0.51 -15.21 1.24
CA TRP A 34 1.04 -14.13 0.43
C TRP A 34 1.36 -12.87 1.24
N LEU A 35 0.49 -12.48 2.18
CA LEU A 35 0.73 -11.35 3.08
C LEU A 35 1.96 -11.50 3.95
N ARG A 36 2.45 -12.72 4.20
CA ARG A 36 3.70 -12.94 4.94
C ARG A 36 4.92 -12.52 4.14
N THR A 37 4.91 -12.74 2.83
CA THR A 37 6.03 -12.41 1.94
C THR A 37 5.93 -10.98 1.37
N ALA A 38 4.70 -10.48 1.20
CA ALA A 38 4.46 -9.15 0.67
C ALA A 38 4.72 -8.05 1.70
N SER A 39 5.16 -6.89 1.20
CA SER A 39 5.37 -5.67 1.98
C SER A 39 4.45 -4.53 1.57
N THR A 40 3.78 -4.61 0.41
CA THR A 40 2.89 -3.58 -0.12
C THR A 40 1.90 -4.16 -1.13
N PHE A 41 0.66 -3.66 -1.12
CA PHE A 41 -0.33 -3.89 -2.17
C PHE A 41 -1.24 -2.66 -2.35
N MET A 42 -1.94 -2.61 -3.47
CA MET A 42 -2.98 -1.63 -3.73
C MET A 42 -4.35 -2.30 -3.65
N PHE A 43 -5.33 -1.61 -3.07
CA PHE A 43 -6.72 -2.06 -3.04
C PHE A 43 -7.58 -1.02 -3.76
N ARG A 44 -8.24 -1.43 -4.84
CA ARG A 44 -9.16 -0.58 -5.61
C ARG A 44 -10.59 -0.91 -5.21
N SER A 45 -11.28 0.13 -4.76
CA SER A 45 -12.70 0.11 -4.38
C SER A 45 -13.46 1.18 -5.13
N GLU A 46 -14.80 1.17 -5.03
CA GLU A 46 -15.66 2.23 -5.55
C GLU A 46 -15.32 3.59 -4.95
N GLN A 47 -14.83 3.61 -3.71
CA GLN A 47 -14.43 4.82 -3.00
C GLN A 47 -13.06 5.34 -3.46
N GLY A 48 -12.34 4.59 -4.29
CA GLY A 48 -11.01 4.91 -4.82
C GLY A 48 -9.95 3.86 -4.50
N THR A 49 -8.70 4.20 -4.80
CA THR A 49 -7.54 3.32 -4.58
C THR A 49 -6.81 3.69 -3.29
N ILE A 50 -6.53 2.68 -2.47
CA ILE A 50 -5.67 2.80 -1.28
C ILE A 50 -4.42 1.95 -1.45
N THR A 51 -3.33 2.37 -0.83
CA THR A 51 -2.08 1.60 -0.77
C THR A 51 -1.88 1.08 0.63
N ALA A 52 -1.85 -0.24 0.79
CA ALA A 52 -1.52 -0.89 2.05
C ALA A 52 -0.02 -1.22 2.08
N ARG A 53 0.64 -0.87 3.17
CA ARG A 53 2.07 -1.16 3.38
C ARG A 53 2.26 -1.82 4.73
N LYS A 54 3.11 -2.84 4.73
CA LYS A 54 3.60 -3.51 5.92
C LYS A 54 4.74 -2.70 6.53
N GLU A 55 4.68 -2.53 7.83
CA GLU A 55 5.67 -1.83 8.63
C GLU A 55 6.17 -2.73 9.76
N PRO A 56 7.49 -2.74 10.01
CA PRO A 56 8.05 -3.46 11.14
C PRO A 56 7.62 -2.77 12.44
N SER A 57 7.34 -3.55 13.48
CA SER A 57 7.29 -2.98 14.83
C SER A 57 8.70 -2.61 15.27
N GLY A 58 8.87 -1.38 15.76
CA GLY A 58 10.15 -0.89 16.28
C GLY A 58 10.66 -1.65 17.51
N SER A 59 9.84 -2.54 18.08
CA SER A 59 10.25 -3.46 19.14
C SER A 59 10.58 -4.82 18.52
N LYS A 60 11.77 -5.37 18.83
CA LYS A 60 12.19 -6.73 18.43
C LYS A 60 11.26 -7.88 18.92
N ARG A 61 10.15 -7.54 19.60
CA ARG A 61 9.12 -8.45 20.13
C ARG A 61 7.73 -8.21 19.53
N GLY A 62 7.52 -7.10 18.82
CA GLY A 62 6.26 -6.80 18.15
C GLY A 62 6.32 -7.30 16.71
N GLY A 63 5.32 -8.06 16.28
CA GLY A 63 5.23 -8.53 14.90
C GLY A 63 5.10 -7.40 13.88
N GLU A 64 4.94 -7.78 12.62
CA GLU A 64 4.69 -6.86 11.52
C GLU A 64 3.23 -6.40 11.53
N TYR A 65 2.98 -5.14 11.18
CA TYR A 65 1.62 -4.60 11.05
C TYR A 65 1.44 -3.85 9.74
N TRP A 66 0.19 -3.64 9.35
CA TRP A 66 -0.17 -2.99 8.10
C TRP A 66 -0.81 -1.63 8.34
N LYS A 67 -0.48 -0.67 7.47
CA LYS A 67 -1.13 0.63 7.38
C LYS A 67 -1.62 0.88 5.97
N ALA A 68 -2.83 1.41 5.85
CA ALA A 68 -3.40 1.89 4.60
C ALA A 68 -3.08 3.38 4.44
N TYR A 69 -2.81 3.78 3.21
CA TYR A 69 -2.46 5.12 2.79
C TYR A 69 -3.35 5.55 1.62
N ARG A 70 -3.80 6.81 1.64
CA ARG A 70 -4.52 7.43 0.53
C ARG A 70 -4.14 8.90 0.39
N ARG A 71 -3.89 9.34 -0.84
CA ARG A 71 -3.73 10.77 -1.14
C ARG A 71 -5.05 11.36 -1.62
N HIS A 72 -5.47 12.46 -1.02
CA HIS A 72 -6.65 13.21 -1.44
C HIS A 72 -6.40 14.72 -1.24
N HIS A 73 -6.61 15.52 -2.29
CA HIS A 73 -6.38 16.98 -2.31
C HIS A 73 -5.01 17.40 -1.71
N GLY A 74 -3.93 16.70 -2.11
CA GLY A 74 -2.58 17.02 -1.63
C GLY A 74 -2.25 16.54 -0.21
N LYS A 75 -3.23 16.03 0.56
CA LYS A 75 -3.04 15.47 1.90
C LYS A 75 -2.93 13.94 1.86
N LEU A 76 -2.08 13.38 2.71
CA LEU A 76 -1.90 11.93 2.88
C LEU A 76 -2.63 11.47 4.14
N TYR A 77 -3.66 10.65 3.95
CA TYR A 77 -4.41 10.01 5.03
C TYR A 77 -3.85 8.61 5.28
N ARG A 78 -3.75 8.23 6.55
CA ARG A 78 -3.28 6.91 6.97
C ARG A 78 -4.23 6.28 7.98
N VAL A 79 -4.46 4.97 7.87
CA VAL A 79 -5.28 4.19 8.82
C VAL A 79 -4.57 2.89 9.14
N TYR A 80 -4.63 2.47 10.41
CA TYR A 80 -4.07 1.20 10.86
C TYR A 80 -4.97 0.04 10.39
N LEU A 81 -4.42 -0.87 9.60
CA LEU A 81 -5.16 -2.03 9.10
C LEU A 81 -5.19 -3.15 10.11
N GLY A 82 -4.06 -3.43 10.78
CA GLY A 82 -3.93 -4.56 11.69
C GLY A 82 -2.73 -5.44 11.37
N LYS A 83 -2.71 -6.63 11.97
CA LYS A 83 -1.81 -7.72 11.58
C LYS A 83 -2.29 -8.40 10.31
N SER A 84 -1.43 -9.17 9.64
CA SER A 84 -1.81 -9.89 8.41
C SER A 84 -3.08 -10.74 8.55
N GLU A 85 -3.33 -11.33 9.72
CA GLU A 85 -4.52 -12.14 10.03
C GLU A 85 -5.82 -11.32 10.14
N GLU A 86 -5.71 -10.02 10.39
CA GLU A 86 -6.84 -9.10 10.53
C GLU A 86 -7.19 -8.42 9.19
N LEU A 87 -6.39 -8.66 8.13
CA LEU A 87 -6.59 -8.08 6.80
C LEU A 87 -7.64 -8.87 6.01
N THR A 88 -8.89 -8.79 6.45
CA THR A 88 -10.04 -9.35 5.73
C THR A 88 -10.52 -8.40 4.62
N LEU A 89 -11.30 -8.92 3.68
CA LEU A 89 -11.93 -8.11 2.64
C LEU A 89 -12.82 -7.01 3.23
N GLU A 90 -13.60 -7.35 4.27
CA GLU A 90 -14.48 -6.42 4.96
C GLU A 90 -13.69 -5.29 5.64
N ARG A 91 -12.54 -5.62 6.26
CA ARG A 91 -11.64 -4.63 6.86
C ARG A 91 -11.09 -3.66 5.82
N LEU A 92 -10.65 -4.17 4.67
CA LEU A 92 -10.14 -3.34 3.58
C LEU A 92 -11.20 -2.39 3.03
N LYS A 93 -12.42 -2.89 2.81
CA LYS A 93 -13.57 -2.07 2.38
C LYS A 93 -13.91 -0.99 3.39
N SER A 94 -14.03 -1.36 4.66
CA SER A 94 -14.32 -0.42 5.75
C SER A 94 -13.29 0.70 5.83
N VAL A 95 -12.01 0.36 5.73
CA VAL A 95 -10.91 1.33 5.77
C VAL A 95 -10.87 2.20 4.52
N ALA A 96 -11.22 1.67 3.36
CA ALA A 96 -11.35 2.46 2.13
C ALA A 96 -12.43 3.54 2.25
N VAL A 97 -13.59 3.20 2.83
CA VAL A 97 -14.67 4.15 3.15
C VAL A 97 -14.19 5.21 4.13
N VAL A 98 -13.57 4.81 5.25
CA VAL A 98 -13.04 5.76 6.26
C VAL A 98 -12.02 6.73 5.65
N LEU A 99 -11.11 6.22 4.81
CA LEU A 99 -10.12 7.05 4.11
C LEU A 99 -10.76 7.98 3.07
N ALA A 100 -11.87 7.58 2.45
CA ALA A 100 -12.65 8.42 1.55
C ALA A 100 -13.31 9.57 2.30
N SER A 101 -14.04 9.26 3.38
CA SER A 101 -14.74 10.26 4.18
C SER A 101 -13.78 11.25 4.88
N LYS A 102 -12.58 10.80 5.29
CA LYS A 102 -11.53 11.71 5.77
C LYS A 102 -11.00 12.63 4.67
N GLY A 103 -10.95 12.15 3.43
CA GLY A 103 -10.61 12.97 2.26
C GLY A 103 -11.67 14.05 2.00
N GLU A 104 -12.94 13.71 2.15
CA GLU A 104 -14.09 14.59 1.90
C GLU A 104 -14.35 15.58 3.05
N GLY A 105 -14.10 15.18 4.31
CA GLY A 105 -14.43 15.95 5.52
C GLY A 105 -13.30 16.77 6.17
N ALA A 106 -12.06 16.73 5.67
CA ALA A 106 -10.93 17.36 6.36
C ALA A 106 -10.74 18.86 6.06
N ARG A 107 -11.66 19.67 6.60
CA ARG A 107 -11.42 21.09 6.94
C ARG A 107 -10.80 21.27 8.35
N SER A 108 -10.43 20.19 9.04
CA SER A 108 -9.79 20.21 10.37
C SER A 108 -9.19 18.81 10.60
N LEU A 109 -7.94 18.53 10.98
CA LEU A 109 -6.87 19.28 11.63
C LEU A 109 -5.50 18.87 11.05
N ASP A 110 -4.55 19.76 11.29
CA ASP A 110 -3.16 19.80 10.89
C ASP A 110 -2.26 18.71 11.53
N MET A 111 -1.03 18.70 11.03
CA MET A 111 0.01 17.70 10.90
C MET A 111 0.72 17.21 12.16
N SER A 112 1.27 15.98 12.06
CA SER A 112 2.62 15.63 12.55
C SER A 112 3.10 14.32 11.91
N GLY A 113 4.16 14.39 11.10
CA GLY A 113 4.95 13.21 10.70
C GLY A 113 5.13 12.99 9.19
N LEU A 114 5.71 13.99 8.52
CA LEU A 114 6.43 13.86 7.25
C LEU A 114 7.92 13.60 7.58
N ALA A 115 8.45 12.42 7.26
CA ALA A 115 9.86 12.21 6.90
C ALA A 115 10.08 10.73 6.58
N GLY A 116 10.59 10.42 5.39
CA GLY A 116 11.10 9.09 5.07
C GLY A 116 10.82 8.62 3.65
N GLY A 117 11.39 9.28 2.66
CA GLY A 117 11.39 8.77 1.29
C GLY A 117 11.73 9.83 0.26
N SER A 118 12.93 10.43 0.37
CA SER A 118 13.53 11.16 -0.74
C SER A 118 13.52 10.24 -1.96
N ARG A 119 12.74 10.65 -2.96
CA ARG A 119 12.96 10.28 -4.35
C ARG A 119 14.30 10.89 -4.76
N SER A 120 15.27 10.04 -5.05
CA SER A 120 16.35 10.40 -5.96
C SER A 120 16.20 9.48 -7.17
N SER A 121 15.42 9.95 -8.13
CA SER A 121 15.40 9.43 -9.49
C SER A 121 16.51 10.12 -10.28
N GLU A 122 17.36 9.28 -10.86
CA GLU A 122 17.96 9.38 -12.20
C GLU A 122 18.69 10.68 -12.62
N ALA A 123 19.95 10.49 -13.00
CA ALA A 123 20.48 11.06 -14.24
C ALA A 123 21.38 10.02 -14.91
N SER A 124 20.88 9.45 -16.01
CA SER A 124 21.65 8.69 -17.00
C SER A 124 22.34 9.65 -17.98
N SER A 125 23.51 9.21 -18.50
CA SER A 125 24.02 9.50 -19.86
C SER A 125 24.50 10.94 -20.14
N SER A 126 25.51 11.24 -20.95
CA SER A 126 26.53 10.52 -21.73
C SER A 126 27.51 11.57 -22.30
N ALA A 127 28.69 11.11 -22.73
CA ALA A 127 29.49 11.61 -23.86
C ALA A 127 30.36 12.89 -23.75
N SER A 128 31.68 12.62 -23.79
CA SER A 128 32.66 13.13 -24.77
C SER A 128 33.38 14.49 -24.59
N THR A 129 34.72 14.40 -24.76
CA THR A 129 35.60 15.30 -25.54
C THR A 129 36.73 16.01 -24.77
N SER A 130 37.96 15.52 -25.07
CA SER A 130 39.25 16.21 -25.24
C SER A 130 39.92 16.97 -24.08
N ARG A 131 41.18 16.62 -23.80
CA ARG A 131 42.34 17.28 -24.41
C ARG A 131 43.59 16.38 -24.35
#